data_AF-A0A935DK38-F1
#
_entry.id   AF-A0A935DK38-F1
#
_cell.length_a   1.000
_cell.length_b   1.000
_cell.length_c   1.000
_cell.angle_alpha   90.00
_cell.angle_beta   90.00
_cell.angle_gamma   90.00
#
_symmetry.space_group_name_H-M   'P 1'
#
loop_
_entity.id
_entity.type
_entity.pdbx_description
1 polymer ?
#
loop_
_entity_poly.entity_id
_entity_poly.type
_entity_poly.pdbx_seq_one_letter_code
_entity_poly.pdbx_strand_id
1 'polypeptide(L)'
;MDLSEWALCFDRIAAEEDALRSRGHWFHGPDDTFGVLGIQRDELPHSAMIAWLLDPCGRHGLGPTMLREFLAEAYPEGLPAALLLALPKARTRCEEQRGECRVDIVIRAGSELTLVIENKVEATECLGQCDAYFKAYRSEPGARFVFLTPDGRTPISATGSAAGAFRALSYRQVLLALDRSLETAAGVGPAGVTAEGRQVAESYRRTLKREF
;
A
#
# COMPACT_ATOMS: atom_id res chain seq x y z
N MET A 1 26.88 -49.63 7.63
CA MET A 1 26.95 -48.31 6.98
C MET A 1 28.42 -48.00 6.84
N ASP A 2 28.89 -48.05 5.60
CA ASP A 2 30.31 -47.92 5.23
C ASP A 2 30.70 -46.44 5.11
N LEU A 3 31.92 -46.08 5.50
CA LEU A 3 32.47 -44.73 5.30
C LEU A 3 32.48 -44.33 3.83
N SER A 4 32.60 -45.30 2.91
CA SER A 4 32.55 -45.05 1.47
C SER A 4 31.16 -44.62 0.98
N GLU A 5 30.09 -45.19 1.55
CA GLU A 5 28.70 -44.81 1.25
C GLU A 5 28.42 -43.37 1.70
N TRP A 6 28.98 -42.96 2.83
CA TRP A 6 28.88 -41.59 3.32
C TRP A 6 29.60 -40.59 2.43
N ALA A 7 30.82 -40.89 1.97
CA ALA A 7 31.57 -40.02 1.07
C ALA A 7 30.81 -39.77 -0.24
N LEU A 8 30.29 -40.84 -0.86
CA LEU A 8 29.47 -40.73 -2.07
C LEU A 8 28.18 -39.91 -1.85
N CYS A 9 27.58 -40.04 -0.67
CA CYS A 9 26.40 -39.25 -0.31
C CYS A 9 26.72 -37.75 -0.22
N PHE A 10 27.84 -37.38 0.43
CA PHE A 10 28.28 -35.99 0.52
C PHE A 10 28.63 -35.41 -0.86
N ASP A 11 29.34 -36.17 -1.71
CA ASP A 11 29.67 -35.73 -3.07
C ASP A 11 28.41 -35.47 -3.91
N ARG A 12 27.40 -36.33 -3.77
CA ARG A 12 26.10 -36.12 -4.42
C ARG A 12 25.40 -34.87 -3.92
N ILE A 13 25.35 -34.64 -2.61
CA ILE A 13 24.71 -33.45 -2.03
C ILE A 13 25.44 -32.18 -2.48
N ALA A 14 26.77 -32.19 -2.50
CA ALA A 14 27.57 -31.07 -2.99
C ALA A 14 27.29 -30.78 -4.48
N ALA A 15 27.21 -31.82 -5.31
CA ALA A 15 26.86 -31.67 -6.73
C ALA A 15 25.43 -31.16 -6.95
N GLU A 16 24.46 -31.58 -6.12
CA GLU A 16 23.10 -31.06 -6.14
C GLU A 16 23.06 -29.58 -5.70
N GLU A 17 23.80 -29.21 -4.66
CA GLU A 17 23.95 -27.82 -4.23
C GLU A 17 24.54 -26.96 -5.35
N ASP A 18 25.63 -27.40 -5.99
CA ASP A 18 26.24 -26.71 -7.13
C ASP A 18 25.28 -26.56 -8.32
N ALA A 19 24.46 -27.59 -8.57
CA ALA A 19 23.43 -27.54 -9.60
C ALA A 19 22.32 -26.52 -9.27
N LEU A 20 21.91 -26.43 -8.01
CA LEU A 20 20.92 -25.44 -7.57
C LEU A 20 21.50 -24.02 -7.63
N ARG A 21 22.75 -23.84 -7.21
CA ARG A 21 23.46 -22.56 -7.28
C ARG A 21 23.65 -22.08 -8.72
N SER A 22 24.13 -22.95 -9.61
CA SER A 22 24.36 -22.60 -11.03
C SER A 22 23.07 -22.27 -11.78
N ARG A 23 21.93 -22.86 -11.40
CA ARG A 23 20.62 -22.53 -11.97
C ARG A 23 19.96 -21.31 -11.33
N GLY A 24 20.47 -20.82 -10.20
CA GLY A 24 19.83 -19.74 -9.43
C GLY A 24 18.65 -20.19 -8.57
N HIS A 25 18.52 -21.50 -8.30
CA HIS A 25 17.48 -22.09 -7.45
C HIS A 25 17.93 -22.26 -5.99
N TRP A 26 19.20 -21.97 -5.70
CA TRP A 26 19.73 -21.81 -4.36
C TRP A 26 19.84 -20.32 -4.03
N PHE A 27 18.86 -19.78 -3.30
CA PHE A 27 18.74 -18.35 -3.04
C PHE A 27 18.54 -18.06 -1.55
N HIS A 28 18.97 -16.87 -1.15
CA HIS A 28 18.73 -16.28 0.16
C HIS A 28 18.42 -14.80 -0.01
N GLY A 29 17.81 -14.19 1.01
CA GLY A 29 17.47 -12.77 0.98
C GLY A 29 16.05 -12.48 0.48
N PRO A 30 15.71 -11.19 0.31
CA PRO A 30 14.38 -10.76 -0.06
C PRO A 30 14.04 -11.07 -1.53
N ASP A 31 12.77 -11.33 -1.80
CA ASP A 31 12.23 -11.59 -3.14
C ASP A 31 11.37 -10.41 -3.67
N ASP A 32 11.13 -9.38 -2.86
CA ASP A 32 10.35 -8.18 -3.18
C ASP A 32 11.21 -6.92 -3.30
N THR A 33 10.65 -5.90 -3.94
CA THR A 33 11.36 -4.65 -4.29
C THR A 33 11.79 -3.85 -3.06
N PHE A 34 10.93 -3.71 -2.05
CA PHE A 34 11.26 -2.96 -0.84
C PHE A 34 12.29 -3.71 0.00
N GLY A 35 12.15 -5.04 0.05
CA GLY A 35 13.12 -5.99 0.54
C GLY A 35 14.53 -5.75 0.00
N VAL A 36 14.64 -5.79 -1.32
CA VAL A 36 15.90 -5.63 -2.06
C VAL A 36 16.52 -4.25 -1.86
N LEU A 37 15.69 -3.19 -1.81
CA LEU A 37 16.16 -1.82 -1.64
C LEU A 37 16.46 -1.44 -0.18
N GLY A 38 16.02 -2.24 0.80
CA GLY A 38 16.23 -1.92 2.22
C GLY A 38 15.38 -0.76 2.75
N ILE A 39 14.21 -0.52 2.13
CA ILE A 39 13.34 0.64 2.41
C ILE A 39 12.00 0.24 3.06
N GLN A 40 11.93 -0.97 3.62
CA GLN A 40 10.72 -1.58 4.19
C GLN A 40 10.16 -0.82 5.39
N ARG A 41 10.96 0.07 5.99
CA ARG A 41 10.60 0.89 7.16
C ARG A 41 10.46 2.38 6.83
N ASP A 42 10.72 2.77 5.59
CA ASP A 42 10.75 4.16 5.18
C ASP A 42 9.34 4.67 4.80
N GLU A 43 8.89 5.76 5.42
CA GLU A 43 7.54 6.29 5.21
C GLU A 43 7.31 6.78 3.77
N LEU A 44 8.30 7.45 3.17
CA LEU A 44 8.18 8.07 1.84
C LEU A 44 7.94 7.03 0.72
N PRO A 45 8.71 5.94 0.60
CA PRO A 45 8.42 4.88 -0.37
C PRO A 45 7.06 4.23 -0.16
N HIS A 46 6.65 3.98 1.08
CA HIS A 46 5.32 3.44 1.39
C HIS A 46 4.21 4.39 0.91
N SER A 47 4.32 5.69 1.20
CA SER A 47 3.37 6.70 0.73
C SER A 47 3.30 6.77 -0.79
N ALA A 48 4.45 6.75 -1.47
CA ALA A 48 4.50 6.75 -2.93
C ALA A 48 3.85 5.49 -3.55
N MET A 49 4.10 4.32 -2.96
CA MET A 49 3.55 3.06 -3.43
C MET A 49 2.03 2.97 -3.20
N ILE A 50 1.55 3.41 -2.05
CA ILE A 50 0.11 3.47 -1.74
C ILE A 50 -0.57 4.50 -2.65
N ALA A 51 0.01 5.69 -2.84
CA ALA A 51 -0.51 6.69 -3.75
C ALA A 51 -0.65 6.15 -5.18
N TRP A 52 0.36 5.42 -5.65
CA TRP A 52 0.35 4.77 -6.96
C TRP A 52 -0.75 3.70 -7.07
N LEU A 53 -0.93 2.85 -6.06
CA LEU A 53 -1.98 1.82 -6.02
C LEU A 53 -3.40 2.40 -5.95
N LEU A 54 -3.57 3.54 -5.30
CA LEU A 54 -4.86 4.20 -5.14
C LEU A 54 -5.22 5.12 -6.31
N ASP A 55 -4.33 5.31 -7.30
CA ASP A 55 -4.65 6.03 -8.53
C ASP A 55 -5.42 5.12 -9.50
N PRO A 56 -6.72 5.37 -9.79
CA PRO A 56 -7.49 4.54 -10.71
C PRO A 56 -6.91 4.45 -12.14
N CYS A 57 -6.11 5.44 -12.54
CA CYS A 57 -5.42 5.51 -13.83
C CYS A 57 -3.95 5.07 -13.73
N GLY A 58 -3.51 4.61 -12.56
CA GLY A 58 -2.17 4.12 -12.29
C GLY A 58 -1.84 2.90 -13.17
N ARG A 59 -0.57 2.80 -13.55
CA ARG A 59 -0.04 1.69 -14.37
C ARG A 59 0.08 0.37 -13.57
N HIS A 60 -0.78 0.10 -12.61
CA HIS A 60 -0.89 -1.18 -11.89
C HIS A 60 -1.98 -2.11 -12.46
N GLY A 61 -2.92 -1.57 -13.24
CA GLY A 61 -3.95 -2.38 -13.89
C GLY A 61 -5.01 -2.95 -12.94
N LEU A 62 -5.30 -2.25 -11.83
CA LEU A 62 -6.38 -2.58 -10.88
C LEU A 62 -7.60 -1.65 -11.04
N GLY A 63 -7.51 -0.64 -11.90
CA GLY A 63 -8.56 0.35 -12.10
C GLY A 63 -8.97 1.02 -10.78
N PRO A 64 -10.25 1.43 -10.63
CA PRO A 64 -10.74 2.06 -9.40
C PRO A 64 -10.96 1.06 -8.25
N THR A 65 -10.78 -0.25 -8.48
CA THR A 65 -11.10 -1.28 -7.48
C THR A 65 -10.27 -1.13 -6.22
N MET A 66 -8.96 -0.86 -6.36
CA MET A 66 -8.08 -0.67 -5.20
C MET A 66 -8.52 0.52 -4.32
N LEU A 67 -8.81 1.66 -4.95
CA LEU A 67 -9.34 2.83 -4.23
C LEU A 67 -10.71 2.54 -3.59
N ARG A 68 -11.59 1.81 -4.29
CA ARG A 68 -12.91 1.43 -3.79
C ARG A 68 -12.81 0.53 -2.56
N GLU A 69 -11.97 -0.51 -2.61
CA GLU A 69 -11.76 -1.44 -1.49
C GLU A 69 -11.08 -0.73 -0.32
N PHE A 70 -10.08 0.13 -0.56
CA PHE A 70 -9.46 0.95 0.49
C PHE A 70 -10.47 1.85 1.20
N LEU A 71 -11.35 2.52 0.45
CA LEU A 71 -12.41 3.34 1.02
C LEU A 71 -13.45 2.51 1.78
N ALA A 72 -13.75 1.28 1.35
CA ALA A 72 -14.65 0.39 2.06
C ALA A 72 -14.07 -0.08 3.40
N GLU A 73 -12.75 -0.32 3.48
CA GLU A 73 -12.07 -0.60 4.75
C GLU A 73 -12.05 0.63 5.69
N ALA A 74 -11.94 1.84 5.13
CA ALA A 74 -11.94 3.09 5.90
C ALA A 74 -13.33 3.53 6.38
N TYR A 75 -14.38 3.24 5.60
CA TYR A 75 -15.75 3.71 5.81
C TYR A 75 -16.74 2.53 5.65
N PRO A 76 -16.76 1.58 6.62
CA PRO A 76 -17.59 0.39 6.55
C PRO A 76 -19.10 0.68 6.60
N GLU A 77 -19.49 1.88 7.03
CA GLU A 77 -20.87 2.39 6.96
C GLU A 77 -21.40 2.52 5.52
N GLY A 78 -20.51 2.42 4.52
CA GLY A 78 -20.84 2.45 3.10
C GLY A 78 -20.46 3.76 2.42
N LEU A 79 -20.36 3.70 1.09
CA LEU A 79 -20.00 4.82 0.24
C LEU A 79 -21.21 5.28 -0.57
N PRO A 80 -21.46 6.60 -0.70
CA PRO A 80 -22.53 7.11 -1.56
C PRO A 80 -22.38 6.62 -3.01
N ALA A 81 -23.48 6.34 -3.69
CA ALA A 81 -23.47 5.89 -5.08
C ALA A 81 -22.78 6.91 -6.02
N ALA A 82 -22.99 8.21 -5.78
CA ALA A 82 -22.33 9.29 -6.53
C ALA A 82 -20.81 9.23 -6.41
N LEU A 83 -20.29 8.94 -5.22
CA LEU A 83 -18.86 8.73 -4.99
C LEU A 83 -18.33 7.54 -5.79
N LEU A 84 -19.01 6.39 -5.74
CA LEU A 84 -18.61 5.19 -6.49
C LEU A 84 -18.51 5.46 -8.00
N LEU A 85 -19.44 6.25 -8.55
CA LEU A 85 -19.42 6.67 -9.96
C LEU A 85 -18.29 7.65 -10.29
N ALA A 86 -17.81 8.42 -9.31
CA ALA A 86 -16.73 9.38 -9.49
C ALA A 86 -15.33 8.74 -9.41
N LEU A 87 -15.17 7.60 -8.72
CA LEU A 87 -13.87 6.95 -8.48
C LEU A 87 -13.02 6.74 -9.74
N PRO A 88 -13.54 6.29 -10.90
CA PRO A 88 -12.71 6.10 -12.11
C PRO A 88 -12.00 7.37 -12.60
N LYS A 89 -12.48 8.55 -12.19
CA LYS A 89 -11.92 9.86 -12.57
C LYS A 89 -11.07 10.47 -11.45
N ALA A 90 -10.80 9.75 -10.37
CA ALA A 90 -10.02 10.29 -9.27
C ALA A 90 -8.60 10.67 -9.73
N ARG A 91 -7.99 11.60 -8.98
CA ARG A 91 -6.61 12.06 -9.18
C ARG A 91 -5.89 11.95 -7.86
N THR A 92 -4.78 11.24 -7.86
CA THR A 92 -3.93 11.05 -6.69
C THR A 92 -2.70 11.95 -6.78
N ARG A 93 -2.33 12.56 -5.66
CA ARG A 93 -1.07 13.30 -5.47
C ARG A 93 -0.37 12.77 -4.23
N CYS A 94 0.93 12.52 -4.37
CA CYS A 94 1.82 12.20 -3.25
C CYS A 94 2.53 13.49 -2.83
N GLU A 95 2.77 13.66 -1.52
CA GLU A 95 3.46 14.81 -0.93
C GLU A 95 2.85 16.16 -1.36
N GLU A 96 1.53 16.32 -1.24
CA GLU A 96 0.86 17.57 -1.61
C GLU A 96 1.22 18.68 -0.61
N GLN A 97 1.84 19.74 -1.12
CA GLN A 97 2.18 20.94 -0.33
C GLN A 97 1.03 21.95 -0.34
N ARG A 98 0.63 22.42 0.84
CA ARG A 98 -0.26 23.57 1.06
C ARG A 98 0.27 24.48 2.14
N GLY A 99 0.81 25.64 1.75
CA GLY A 99 1.51 26.52 2.69
C GLY A 99 2.68 25.77 3.32
N GLU A 100 2.70 25.65 4.64
CA GLU A 100 3.72 24.89 5.38
C GLU A 100 3.33 23.43 5.63
N CYS A 101 2.10 23.02 5.28
CA CYS A 101 1.63 21.65 5.44
C CYS A 101 2.00 20.80 4.22
N ARG A 102 2.71 19.70 4.45
CA ARG A 102 2.91 18.64 3.45
C ARG A 102 2.10 17.41 3.88
N VAL A 103 1.15 16.99 3.06
CA VAL A 103 0.34 15.79 3.30
C VAL A 103 0.88 14.66 2.44
N ASP A 104 1.01 13.46 3.02
CA ASP A 104 1.58 12.30 2.33
C ASP A 104 0.80 11.92 1.07
N ILE A 105 -0.54 11.80 1.15
CA ILE A 105 -1.37 11.45 -0.01
C ILE A 105 -2.68 12.24 0.01
N VAL A 106 -3.03 12.82 -1.15
CA VAL A 106 -4.33 13.44 -1.38
C VAL A 106 -4.97 12.88 -2.65
N ILE A 107 -6.23 12.43 -2.55
CA ILE A 107 -7.00 11.89 -3.67
C ILE A 107 -8.28 12.71 -3.84
N ARG A 108 -8.56 13.16 -5.07
CA ARG A 108 -9.77 13.93 -5.38
C ARG A 108 -10.59 13.29 -6.48
N ALA A 109 -11.92 13.24 -6.31
CA ALA A 109 -12.87 12.74 -7.30
C ALA A 109 -14.09 13.67 -7.40
N GLY A 110 -13.97 14.75 -8.19
CA GLY A 110 -15.03 15.75 -8.34
C GLY A 110 -15.39 16.41 -7.01
N SER A 111 -16.69 16.61 -6.76
CA SER A 111 -17.23 17.08 -5.48
C SER A 111 -17.44 15.98 -4.43
N GLU A 112 -17.27 14.72 -4.83
CA GLU A 112 -17.69 13.56 -4.02
C GLU A 112 -16.62 13.11 -3.02
N LEU A 113 -15.35 13.45 -3.29
CA LEU A 113 -14.20 13.04 -2.50
C LEU A 113 -13.07 14.06 -2.55
N THR A 114 -12.61 14.42 -1.36
CA THR A 114 -11.22 14.77 -1.07
C THR A 114 -10.77 13.86 0.06
N LEU A 115 -9.94 12.86 -0.25
CA LEU A 115 -9.35 11.98 0.75
C LEU A 115 -7.94 12.48 1.08
N VAL A 116 -7.70 12.74 2.36
CA VAL A 116 -6.41 13.13 2.94
C VAL A 116 -5.90 11.94 3.72
N ILE A 117 -4.71 11.44 3.39
CA ILE A 117 -4.07 10.32 4.08
C ILE A 117 -2.74 10.81 4.64
N GLU A 118 -2.56 10.63 5.94
CA GLU A 118 -1.25 10.69 6.58
C GLU A 118 -0.79 9.26 6.87
N ASN A 119 0.43 8.92 6.46
CA ASN A 119 1.01 7.60 6.59
C ASN A 119 2.20 7.64 7.57
N LYS A 120 2.17 6.76 8.57
CA LYS A 120 3.25 6.64 9.56
C LYS A 120 3.67 5.19 9.68
N VAL A 121 4.94 4.89 9.46
CA VAL A 121 5.46 3.51 9.57
C VAL A 121 6.10 3.32 10.94
N GLU A 122 7.14 4.11 11.23
CA GLU A 122 7.85 4.04 12.52
C GLU A 122 7.86 5.38 13.26
N ALA A 123 7.67 6.51 12.56
CA ALA A 123 7.81 7.82 13.17
C ALA A 123 6.61 8.17 14.07
N THR A 124 6.90 8.91 15.13
CA THR A 124 5.87 9.58 15.91
C THR A 124 5.35 10.79 15.13
N GLU A 125 4.08 11.14 15.35
CA GLU A 125 3.46 12.32 14.77
C GLU A 125 4.13 13.61 15.24
N CYS A 126 4.18 14.60 14.36
CA CYS A 126 4.50 15.97 14.77
C CYS A 126 3.33 16.57 15.58
N LEU A 127 3.64 17.46 16.52
CA LEU A 127 2.62 18.12 17.35
C LEU A 127 1.62 18.90 16.47
N GLY A 128 0.32 18.64 16.66
CA GLY A 128 -0.77 19.31 15.92
C GLY A 128 -0.83 19.00 14.43
N GLN A 129 -0.13 17.99 13.95
CA GLN A 129 -0.04 17.65 12.53
C GLN A 129 -1.41 17.33 11.91
N CYS A 130 -2.15 16.38 12.49
CA CYS A 130 -3.49 16.03 11.99
C CYS A 130 -4.49 17.21 12.12
N ASP A 131 -4.38 18.03 13.17
CA ASP A 131 -5.19 19.24 13.32
C ASP A 131 -4.95 20.25 12.19
N ALA A 132 -3.68 20.43 11.79
CA ALA A 132 -3.31 21.31 10.68
C ALA A 132 -3.89 20.80 9.35
N TYR A 133 -3.81 19.50 9.09
CA TYR A 133 -4.39 18.88 7.89
C TYR A 133 -5.92 18.98 7.89
N PHE A 134 -6.56 18.71 9.02
CA PHE A 134 -8.01 18.89 9.15
C PHE A 134 -8.41 20.33 8.82
N LYS A 135 -7.72 21.33 9.40
CA LYS A 135 -7.99 22.74 9.13
C LYS A 135 -7.82 23.10 7.64
N ALA A 136 -6.80 22.56 6.98
CA ALA A 136 -6.47 22.88 5.59
C ALA A 136 -7.42 22.25 4.56
N TYR A 137 -8.07 21.12 4.88
CA TYR A 137 -8.86 20.35 3.92
C TYR A 137 -10.33 20.16 4.29
N ARG A 138 -10.76 20.43 5.53
CA ARG A 138 -12.15 20.17 5.99
C ARG A 138 -13.24 20.91 5.20
N SER A 139 -12.89 22.01 4.53
CA SER A 139 -13.81 22.79 3.69
C SER A 139 -13.90 22.27 2.26
N GLU A 140 -13.08 21.28 1.88
CA GLU A 140 -13.20 20.66 0.56
C GLU A 140 -14.44 19.77 0.46
N PRO A 141 -15.11 19.74 -0.71
CA PRO A 141 -16.23 18.84 -0.95
C PRO A 141 -15.85 17.37 -0.72
N GLY A 142 -16.68 16.65 0.03
CA GLY A 142 -16.45 15.23 0.30
C GLY A 142 -15.18 14.92 1.11
N ALA A 143 -14.69 15.88 1.90
CA ALA A 143 -13.50 15.75 2.73
C ALA A 143 -13.59 14.53 3.67
N ARG A 144 -12.55 13.70 3.63
CA ARG A 144 -12.37 12.44 4.36
C ARG A 144 -10.92 12.33 4.79
N PHE A 145 -10.67 11.82 5.99
CA PHE A 145 -9.35 11.81 6.60
C PHE A 145 -9.01 10.40 7.06
N VAL A 146 -7.82 9.91 6.67
CA VAL A 146 -7.30 8.62 7.09
C VAL A 146 -5.94 8.82 7.72
N PHE A 147 -5.75 8.18 8.87
CA PHE A 147 -4.46 8.03 9.52
C PHE A 147 -4.05 6.57 9.38
N LEU A 148 -3.02 6.34 8.56
CA LEU A 148 -2.59 5.01 8.17
C LEU A 148 -1.29 4.65 8.90
N THR A 149 -1.31 3.52 9.60
CA THR A 149 -0.16 3.00 10.35
C THR A 149 -0.05 1.48 10.19
N PRO A 150 1.08 0.84 10.52
CA PRO A 150 1.17 -0.62 10.56
C PRO A 150 0.05 -1.28 11.38
N ASP A 151 -0.20 -0.76 12.58
CA ASP A 151 -1.09 -1.35 13.59
C ASP A 151 -2.50 -0.76 13.61
N GLY A 152 -2.74 0.34 12.88
CA GLY A 152 -4.04 1.01 12.85
C GLY A 152 -4.33 1.83 14.10
N ARG A 153 -3.30 2.32 14.79
CA ARG A 153 -3.48 3.23 15.93
C ARG A 153 -4.17 4.53 15.51
N THR A 154 -4.93 5.10 16.44
CA THR A 154 -5.53 6.43 16.26
C THR A 154 -4.47 7.54 16.33
N PRO A 155 -4.63 8.63 15.56
CA PRO A 155 -3.71 9.77 15.64
C PRO A 155 -3.78 10.44 17.01
N ILE A 156 -2.63 10.77 17.59
CA ILE A 156 -2.56 11.54 18.84
C ILE A 156 -2.59 13.05 18.60
N SER A 157 -2.23 13.49 17.38
CA SER A 157 -2.18 14.90 17.00
C SER A 157 -3.50 15.43 16.43
N ALA A 158 -4.54 14.60 16.40
CA ALA A 158 -5.90 14.99 16.03
C ALA A 158 -6.73 15.26 17.30
N THR A 159 -7.16 16.51 17.49
CA THR A 159 -7.90 16.96 18.67
C THR A 159 -9.23 17.59 18.29
N GLY A 160 -10.14 17.73 19.26
CA GLY A 160 -11.45 18.36 19.04
C GLY A 160 -12.22 17.72 17.88
N SER A 161 -12.66 18.52 16.91
CA SER A 161 -13.38 18.04 15.73
C SER A 161 -12.54 17.14 14.81
N ALA A 162 -11.21 17.30 14.78
CA ALA A 162 -10.34 16.47 13.95
C ALA A 162 -10.31 15.02 14.46
N ALA A 163 -10.34 14.82 15.78
CA ALA A 163 -10.34 13.49 16.41
C ALA A 163 -11.53 12.62 15.94
N GLY A 164 -12.70 13.23 15.72
CA GLY A 164 -13.89 12.52 15.20
C GLY A 164 -13.89 12.34 13.67
N ALA A 165 -13.03 13.05 12.94
CA ALA A 165 -12.98 13.04 11.48
C ALA A 165 -11.99 12.02 10.91
N PHE A 166 -10.86 11.77 11.60
CA PHE A 166 -9.86 10.81 11.16
C PHE A 166 -10.30 9.37 11.39
N ARG A 167 -10.24 8.56 10.34
CA ARG A 167 -10.36 7.10 10.42
C ARG A 167 -8.96 6.49 10.54
N ALA A 168 -8.77 5.61 11.52
CA ALA A 168 -7.52 4.86 11.66
C ALA A 168 -7.57 3.59 10.80
N LEU A 169 -6.53 3.37 10.00
CA LEU A 169 -6.36 2.18 9.18
C LEU A 169 -5.01 1.54 9.45
N SER A 170 -4.98 0.21 9.36
CA SER A 170 -3.78 -0.62 9.44
C SER A 170 -3.25 -1.01 8.05
N TYR A 171 -1.97 -1.37 7.96
CA TYR A 171 -1.41 -1.94 6.73
C TYR A 171 -2.02 -3.30 6.38
N ARG A 172 -2.52 -4.03 7.38
CA ARG A 172 -3.34 -5.23 7.16
C ARG A 172 -4.60 -4.92 6.36
N GLN A 173 -5.27 -3.79 6.58
CA GLN A 173 -6.44 -3.40 5.80
C GLN A 173 -6.06 -2.97 4.37
N VAL A 174 -4.90 -2.34 4.18
CA VAL A 174 -4.35 -2.08 2.85
C VAL A 174 -4.07 -3.39 2.09
N LEU A 175 -3.49 -4.38 2.78
CA LEU A 175 -3.25 -5.71 2.22
C LEU A 175 -4.57 -6.40 1.83
N LEU A 176 -5.60 -6.35 2.67
CA LEU A 176 -6.92 -6.91 2.36
C LEU A 176 -7.55 -6.24 1.12
N ALA A 177 -7.48 -4.91 1.02
CA ALA A 177 -7.96 -4.19 -0.15
C ALA A 177 -7.20 -4.59 -1.42
N LEU A 178 -5.88 -4.77 -1.31
CA LEU A 178 -5.03 -5.19 -2.42
C LEU A 178 -5.30 -6.64 -2.86
N ASP A 179 -5.48 -7.56 -1.91
CA ASP A 179 -5.85 -8.96 -2.17
C ASP A 179 -7.15 -9.04 -2.98
N ARG A 180 -8.23 -8.40 -2.51
CA ARG A 180 -9.51 -8.36 -3.22
C ARG A 180 -9.41 -7.73 -4.61
N SER A 181 -8.56 -6.71 -4.74
CA SER A 181 -8.35 -6.02 -6.02
C SER A 181 -7.63 -6.91 -7.04
N LEU A 182 -6.61 -7.65 -6.60
CA LEU A 182 -5.90 -8.62 -7.44
C LEU A 182 -6.81 -9.77 -7.86
N GLU A 183 -7.62 -10.30 -6.95
CA GLU A 183 -8.61 -11.36 -7.22
C GLU A 183 -9.64 -10.91 -8.26
N THR A 184 -10.20 -9.70 -8.09
CA THR A 184 -11.16 -9.11 -9.05
C THR A 184 -10.53 -8.97 -10.44
N ALA A 185 -9.27 -8.52 -10.50
CA ALA A 185 -8.57 -8.27 -11.76
C ALA A 185 -8.15 -9.56 -12.50
N ALA A 186 -8.02 -10.69 -11.81
CA ALA A 186 -7.74 -11.99 -12.42
C ALA A 186 -8.90 -12.49 -13.31
N GLY A 187 -10.15 -12.07 -13.02
CA GLY A 187 -11.34 -12.47 -13.76
C GLY A 187 -11.61 -11.73 -15.08
N VAL A 188 -10.88 -10.65 -15.38
CA VAL A 188 -11.20 -9.73 -16.50
C VAL A 188 -10.32 -9.96 -17.75
N GLY A 189 -9.33 -10.88 -17.69
CA GLY A 189 -8.39 -11.13 -18.78
C GLY A 189 -7.40 -9.96 -19.00
N PRO A 190 -6.21 -10.19 -19.56
CA PRO A 190 -5.19 -9.16 -19.69
C PRO A 190 -5.49 -8.24 -20.88
N ALA A 191 -5.96 -7.03 -20.62
CA ALA A 191 -5.83 -5.95 -21.60
C ALA A 191 -4.36 -5.47 -21.62
N GLY A 192 -3.53 -6.19 -22.38
CA GLY A 192 -2.31 -5.82 -23.11
C GLY A 192 -1.18 -4.93 -22.54
N VAL A 193 -1.36 -4.20 -21.42
CA VAL A 193 -0.41 -3.15 -20.96
C VAL A 193 -0.17 -3.20 -19.44
N THR A 194 -0.61 -4.25 -18.75
CA THR A 194 -0.77 -4.26 -17.27
C THR A 194 -0.01 -5.35 -16.50
N ALA A 195 0.79 -6.19 -17.17
CA ALA A 195 1.45 -7.33 -16.51
C ALA A 195 2.57 -6.89 -15.56
N GLU A 196 3.45 -5.99 -16.00
CA GLU A 196 4.58 -5.50 -15.22
C GLU A 196 4.11 -4.67 -14.02
N GLY A 197 3.12 -3.80 -14.25
CA GLY A 197 2.45 -3.07 -13.17
C GLY A 197 1.85 -3.99 -12.11
N ARG A 198 1.18 -5.06 -12.55
CA ARG A 198 0.62 -6.04 -11.62
C ARG A 198 1.71 -6.75 -10.82
N GLN A 199 2.85 -7.07 -11.43
CA GLN A 199 4.00 -7.64 -10.72
C GLN A 199 4.57 -6.68 -9.67
N VAL A 200 4.58 -5.36 -9.91
CA VAL A 200 4.97 -4.36 -8.91
C VAL A 200 3.99 -4.35 -7.73
N ALA A 201 2.68 -4.41 -8.00
CA ALA A 201 1.67 -4.52 -6.96
C ALA A 201 1.81 -5.82 -6.14
N GLU A 202 2.06 -6.96 -6.80
CA GLU A 202 2.33 -8.24 -6.14
C GLU A 202 3.64 -8.26 -5.35
N SER A 203 4.66 -7.52 -5.81
CA SER A 203 5.91 -7.31 -5.08
C SER A 203 5.64 -6.58 -3.76
N TYR A 204 4.93 -5.47 -3.79
CA TYR A 204 4.59 -4.73 -2.57
C TYR A 204 3.63 -5.49 -1.65
N ARG A 205 2.71 -6.28 -2.21
CA ARG A 205 1.89 -7.21 -1.42
C ARG A 205 2.75 -8.17 -0.59
N ARG A 206 3.86 -8.67 -1.14
CA ARG A 206 4.81 -9.53 -0.39
C ARG A 206 5.55 -8.75 0.69
N THR A 207 5.92 -7.49 0.43
CA THR A 207 6.44 -6.59 1.46
C THR A 207 5.46 -6.48 2.62
N LEU A 208 4.19 -6.14 2.33
CA LEU A 208 3.16 -5.99 3.37
C LEU A 208 3.03 -7.27 4.20
N LYS A 209 2.92 -8.44 3.56
CA LYS A 209 2.78 -9.73 4.25
C LYS A 209 3.96 -10.12 5.15
N ARG A 210 5.18 -9.70 4.79
CA ARG A 210 6.38 -10.04 5.55
C ARG A 210 6.58 -9.10 6.74
N GLU A 211 6.32 -7.81 6.53
CA GLU A 211 6.67 -6.76 7.50
C GLU A 211 5.55 -6.40 8.47
N PHE A 212 4.28 -6.62 8.10
CA PHE A 212 3.08 -6.13 8.82
C PHE A 212 1.94 -7.16 8.86
#